data_AF-Q0TXK1-F1
#
_entry.id   AF-Q0TXK1-F1
#
_cell.length_a   1.000
_cell.length_b   1.000
_cell.length_c   1.000
_cell.angle_alpha   90.00
_cell.angle_beta   90.00
_cell.angle_gamma   90.00
#
_symmetry.space_group_name_H-M   'P 1'
#
loop_
_entity.id
_entity.type
_entity.pdbx_description
1 polymer ?
#
loop_
_entity_poly.entity_id
_entity_poly.type
_entity_poly.pdbx_seq_one_letter_code
_entity_poly.pdbx_strand_id
1 'polypeptide(L)'
;MSPMVLENDVEVGESLPPATEHAVSVSLPTWRANVGYEEGEEWVISKMKTGYPRFFIHKQIQAFSEAIAEKHGRKGEVAMLFPTNATASRGRDFILRYAPDMEVRIVDLVPAAERERLEELEIISPRISAILYPAEHFKIAKQYWQHSGEGVSSRRAEYCSQLFREGLLVEPSTLTDSKPQSPRVCKGPRRYQKKTSVDFDSMKGSTEGEVQDPVSFVEERFGRNLNLTMTNNAKLAIRRRIAGSLTADVGLTEAMAFGCGASDN
;
A
#
# COMPACT_ATOMS: atom_id res chain seq x y z
N MET A 1 -29.58 40.43 13.68
CA MET A 1 -28.63 39.76 12.77
C MET A 1 -28.54 38.31 13.23
N SER A 2 -29.15 37.38 12.49
CA SER A 2 -28.93 35.96 12.75
C SER A 2 -27.45 35.66 12.55
N PRO A 3 -26.80 34.90 13.44
CA PRO A 3 -25.42 34.50 13.21
C PRO A 3 -25.40 33.71 11.90
N MET A 4 -24.52 34.12 10.97
CA MET A 4 -24.21 33.29 9.82
C MET A 4 -23.62 31.99 10.39
N VAL A 5 -24.40 30.92 10.34
CA VAL A 5 -23.86 29.57 10.53
C VAL A 5 -22.89 29.37 9.37
N LEU A 6 -21.60 29.46 9.64
CA LEU A 6 -20.57 29.15 8.66
C LEU A 6 -20.74 27.69 8.28
N GLU A 7 -20.89 27.41 6.99
CA GLU A 7 -21.07 26.11 6.35
C GLU A 7 -19.99 25.05 6.66
N ASN A 8 -19.01 25.35 7.52
CA ASN A 8 -17.82 24.53 7.77
C ASN A 8 -17.41 24.48 9.26
N ASP A 9 -18.37 24.31 10.18
CA ASP A 9 -18.05 24.05 11.59
C ASP A 9 -17.73 22.56 11.82
N VAL A 10 -16.64 22.09 11.20
CA VAL A 10 -16.17 20.71 11.32
C VAL A 10 -15.40 20.56 12.63
N GLU A 11 -15.81 19.62 13.48
CA GLU A 11 -15.23 19.41 14.81
C GLU A 11 -13.71 19.18 14.76
N VAL A 12 -13.00 19.68 15.78
CA VAL A 12 -11.55 19.47 15.97
C VAL A 12 -11.24 17.97 15.93
N GLY A 13 -10.31 17.57 15.07
CA GLY A 13 -9.88 16.18 14.96
C GLY A 13 -10.68 15.33 13.96
N GLU A 14 -11.75 15.86 13.38
CA GLU A 14 -12.53 15.18 12.34
C GLU A 14 -11.77 15.08 11.01
N SER A 15 -12.01 14.02 10.23
CA SER A 15 -11.39 13.88 8.92
C SER A 15 -11.84 14.97 7.94
N LEU A 16 -10.96 15.35 7.01
CA LEU A 16 -11.31 16.19 5.87
C LEU A 16 -11.02 15.46 4.55
N PRO A 17 -12.04 15.17 3.72
CA PRO A 17 -13.47 15.35 3.98
C PRO A 17 -14.01 14.52 5.16
N PRO A 18 -15.16 14.89 5.76
CA PRO A 18 -15.78 14.12 6.83
C PRO A 18 -16.06 12.66 6.42
N ALA A 19 -16.06 11.75 7.40
CA ALA A 19 -16.35 10.32 7.21
C ALA A 19 -15.50 9.63 6.12
N THR A 20 -14.26 10.08 5.93
CA THR A 20 -13.33 9.48 4.97
C THR A 20 -12.29 8.64 5.71
N GLU A 21 -12.39 7.32 5.61
CA GLU A 21 -11.64 6.35 6.45
C GLU A 21 -10.12 6.44 6.33
N HIS A 22 -9.62 6.83 5.16
CA HIS A 22 -8.19 7.00 4.89
C HIS A 22 -7.80 8.45 4.60
N ALA A 23 -8.57 9.41 5.11
CA ALA A 23 -8.23 10.81 5.00
C ALA A 23 -6.85 11.08 5.59
N VAL A 24 -6.10 11.95 4.93
CA VAL A 24 -4.75 12.39 5.34
C VAL A 24 -4.77 13.82 5.90
N SER A 25 -5.96 14.40 6.04
CA SER A 25 -6.20 15.74 6.54
C SER A 25 -7.27 15.70 7.62
N VAL A 26 -7.20 16.69 8.51
CA VAL A 26 -7.98 16.76 9.74
C VAL A 26 -8.40 18.20 10.00
N SER A 27 -9.56 18.39 10.60
CA SER A 27 -10.06 19.72 10.95
C SER A 27 -9.36 20.26 12.19
N LEU A 28 -8.72 21.42 12.03
CA LEU A 28 -8.21 22.27 13.10
C LEU A 28 -8.80 23.68 12.87
N PRO A 29 -10.07 23.92 13.24
CA PRO A 29 -10.85 25.06 12.77
C PRO A 29 -10.42 26.41 13.37
N THR A 30 -9.56 26.40 14.40
CA THR A 30 -9.10 27.63 15.07
C THR A 30 -7.58 27.64 15.22
N TRP A 31 -6.98 28.83 15.26
CA TRP A 31 -5.54 28.96 15.55
C TRP A 31 -5.16 28.33 16.89
N ARG A 32 -6.04 28.40 17.90
CA ARG A 32 -5.86 27.73 19.19
C ARG A 32 -5.75 26.21 19.04
N ALA A 33 -6.53 25.61 18.14
CA ALA A 33 -6.43 24.18 17.86
C ALA A 33 -5.11 23.82 17.15
N ASN A 34 -4.61 24.68 16.26
CA ASN A 34 -3.27 24.49 15.67
C ASN A 34 -2.16 24.54 16.72
N VAL A 35 -2.18 25.55 17.60
CA VAL A 35 -1.20 25.66 18.70
C VAL A 35 -1.28 24.43 19.62
N GLY A 36 -2.49 24.05 20.05
CA GLY A 36 -2.68 22.88 20.89
C GLY A 36 -2.28 21.56 20.22
N TYR A 37 -2.41 21.43 18.89
CA TYR A 37 -1.88 20.28 18.15
C TYR A 37 -0.35 20.22 18.22
N GLU A 38 0.33 21.33 17.96
CA GLU A 38 1.80 21.41 17.95
C GLU A 38 2.40 21.26 19.36
N GLU A 39 1.72 21.77 20.39
CA GLU A 39 2.13 21.63 21.79
C GLU A 39 1.75 20.26 22.40
N GLY A 40 0.98 19.44 21.68
CA GLY A 40 0.56 18.12 22.13
C GLY A 40 -0.50 18.17 23.23
N GLU A 41 -1.35 19.19 23.26
CA GLU A 41 -2.41 19.35 24.26
C GLU A 41 -3.48 18.26 24.11
N GLU A 42 -3.82 17.61 25.24
CA GLU A 42 -4.71 16.45 25.28
C GLU A 42 -6.09 16.73 24.66
N TRP A 43 -6.63 17.94 24.83
CA TRP A 43 -7.96 18.29 24.30
C TRP A 43 -8.02 18.33 22.76
N VAL A 44 -6.86 18.44 22.09
CA VAL A 44 -6.73 18.33 20.63
C VAL A 44 -6.36 16.90 20.24
N ILE A 45 -5.26 16.38 20.81
CA ILE A 45 -4.68 15.08 20.39
C ILE A 45 -5.66 13.93 20.58
N SER A 46 -6.41 13.91 21.69
CA SER A 46 -7.39 12.85 21.98
C SER A 46 -8.55 12.81 20.97
N LYS A 47 -8.84 13.93 20.31
CA LYS A 47 -9.93 14.04 19.30
C LYS A 47 -9.48 13.65 17.90
N MET A 48 -8.18 13.54 17.64
CA MET A 48 -7.65 13.28 16.31
C MET A 48 -8.10 11.89 15.82
N LYS A 49 -8.92 11.87 14.76
CA LYS A 49 -9.30 10.64 14.07
C LYS A 49 -8.20 10.18 13.11
N THR A 50 -7.60 11.14 12.43
CA THR A 50 -6.52 10.95 11.46
C THR A 50 -5.60 12.17 11.47
N GLY A 51 -4.59 12.16 10.60
CA GLY A 51 -3.73 13.30 10.34
C GLY A 51 -2.79 13.00 9.18
N TYR A 52 -1.88 13.93 8.93
CA TYR A 52 -0.91 13.77 7.86
C TYR A 52 0.00 12.56 8.13
N PRO A 53 0.14 11.58 7.20
CA PRO A 53 0.73 10.27 7.48
C PRO A 53 2.14 10.27 8.08
N ARG A 54 2.95 11.30 7.82
CA ARG A 54 4.29 11.41 8.43
C ARG A 54 4.18 11.72 9.92
N PHE A 55 3.30 12.63 10.32
CA PHE A 55 3.16 13.07 11.71
C PHE A 55 2.24 12.16 12.51
N PHE A 56 1.13 11.69 11.92
CA PHE A 56 0.15 10.84 12.55
C PHE A 56 0.20 9.42 11.95
N ILE A 57 0.59 8.41 12.75
CA ILE A 57 0.48 7.01 12.31
C ILE A 57 -1.00 6.64 12.38
N HIS A 58 -1.59 6.27 11.26
CA HIS A 58 -3.03 5.99 11.17
C HIS A 58 -3.48 4.90 12.16
N LYS A 59 -4.68 5.00 12.72
CA LYS A 59 -5.18 4.05 13.74
C LYS A 59 -5.22 2.60 13.27
N GLN A 60 -5.56 2.35 12.00
CA GLN A 60 -5.47 0.98 11.44
C GLN A 60 -4.03 0.46 11.35
N ILE A 61 -3.04 1.34 11.13
CA ILE A 61 -1.63 0.95 11.14
C ILE A 61 -1.20 0.59 12.57
N GLN A 62 -1.66 1.36 13.57
CA GLN A 62 -1.40 1.07 14.99
C GLN A 62 -2.02 -0.28 15.40
N ALA A 63 -3.31 -0.50 15.11
CA ALA A 63 -3.98 -1.77 15.40
C ALA A 63 -3.31 -2.97 14.71
N PHE A 64 -2.86 -2.80 13.46
CA PHE A 64 -2.14 -3.87 12.77
C PHE A 64 -0.74 -4.11 13.34
N SER A 65 -0.05 -3.03 13.74
CA SER A 65 1.24 -3.12 14.44
C SER A 65 1.10 -3.90 15.75
N GLU A 66 0.08 -3.58 16.54
CA GLU A 66 -0.23 -4.29 17.80
C GLU A 66 -0.50 -5.77 17.56
N ALA A 67 -1.32 -6.12 16.55
CA ALA A 67 -1.59 -7.51 16.21
C ALA A 67 -0.33 -8.29 15.77
N ILE A 68 0.60 -7.64 15.07
CA ILE A 68 1.89 -8.25 14.71
C ILE A 68 2.77 -8.40 15.95
N ALA A 69 2.85 -7.39 16.82
CA ALA A 69 3.63 -7.44 18.04
C ALA A 69 3.10 -8.51 19.03
N GLU A 70 1.79 -8.69 19.10
CA GLU A 70 1.17 -9.75 19.91
C GLU A 70 1.54 -11.15 19.41
N LYS A 71 1.56 -11.37 18.10
CA LYS A 71 1.85 -12.68 17.50
C LYS A 71 3.34 -13.00 17.38
N HIS A 72 4.18 -12.01 17.08
CA HIS A 72 5.60 -12.20 16.71
C HIS A 72 6.59 -11.45 17.62
N GLY A 73 6.09 -10.55 18.47
CA GLY A 73 6.89 -9.76 19.39
C GLY A 73 7.17 -10.48 20.71
N ARG A 74 8.14 -9.94 21.45
CA ARG A 74 8.45 -10.30 22.83
C ARG A 74 7.80 -9.31 23.79
N LYS A 75 7.77 -9.64 25.08
CA LYS A 75 7.22 -8.75 26.11
C LYS A 75 7.94 -7.40 26.09
N GLY A 76 7.17 -6.31 25.91
CA GLY A 76 7.69 -4.95 25.87
C GLY A 76 8.15 -4.47 24.48
N GLU A 77 8.08 -5.32 23.45
CA GLU A 77 8.32 -4.91 22.07
C GLU A 77 7.07 -4.31 21.43
N VAL A 78 7.29 -3.38 20.51
CA VAL A 78 6.29 -2.80 19.62
C VAL A 78 6.72 -2.99 18.17
N ALA A 79 5.78 -2.91 17.23
CA ALA A 79 6.09 -3.00 15.80
C ALA A 79 6.00 -1.63 15.10
N MET A 80 6.83 -1.43 14.08
CA MET A 80 6.65 -0.36 13.10
C MET A 80 6.62 -0.95 11.70
N LEU A 81 5.62 -0.57 10.91
CA LEU A 81 5.26 -1.27 9.69
C LEU A 81 5.76 -0.54 8.43
N PHE A 82 6.36 -1.30 7.53
CA PHE A 82 6.93 -0.81 6.27
C PHE A 82 6.42 -1.65 5.10
N PRO A 83 6.29 -1.06 3.90
CA PRO A 83 5.76 -1.78 2.74
C PRO A 83 6.71 -2.86 2.21
N THR A 84 8.01 -2.79 2.52
CA THR A 84 9.02 -3.76 2.05
C THR A 84 10.14 -4.00 3.06
N ASN A 85 10.85 -5.12 2.89
CA ASN A 85 12.02 -5.43 3.71
C ASN A 85 13.13 -4.39 3.54
N ALA A 86 13.31 -3.84 2.33
CA ALA A 86 14.34 -2.82 2.07
C ALA A 86 14.11 -1.54 2.88
N THR A 87 12.87 -1.07 2.95
CA THR A 87 12.47 0.10 3.76
C THR A 87 12.57 -0.20 5.27
N ALA A 88 12.21 -1.42 5.69
CA ALA A 88 12.36 -1.85 7.08
C ALA A 88 13.84 -1.96 7.49
N SER A 89 14.70 -2.46 6.61
CA SER A 89 16.14 -2.60 6.86
C SER A 89 16.80 -1.23 7.06
N ARG A 90 16.49 -0.24 6.21
CA ARG A 90 16.95 1.14 6.42
C ARG A 90 16.45 1.72 7.74
N GLY A 91 15.20 1.45 8.11
CA GLY A 91 14.65 1.87 9.40
C GLY A 91 15.36 1.23 10.60
N ARG A 92 15.66 -0.07 10.51
CA ARG A 92 16.43 -0.80 11.53
C ARG A 92 17.84 -0.22 11.65
N ASP A 93 18.51 -0.01 10.53
CA ASP A 93 19.88 0.52 10.51
C ASP A 93 19.92 1.95 11.08
N PHE A 94 18.90 2.76 10.82
CA PHE A 94 18.74 4.07 11.46
C PHE A 94 18.59 3.94 12.98
N ILE A 95 17.71 3.05 13.44
CA ILE A 95 17.48 2.82 14.86
C ILE A 95 18.78 2.37 15.56
N LEU A 96 19.49 1.39 15.00
CA LEU A 96 20.75 0.86 15.54
C LEU A 96 21.87 1.91 15.55
N ARG A 97 21.84 2.89 14.65
CA ARG A 97 22.81 4.00 14.66
C ARG A 97 22.68 4.90 15.90
N TYR A 98 21.46 5.07 16.43
CA TYR A 98 21.21 5.89 17.62
C TYR A 98 21.12 5.07 18.90
N ALA A 99 20.93 3.75 18.79
CA ALA A 99 20.90 2.81 19.90
C ALA A 99 21.59 1.48 19.50
N PRO A 100 22.93 1.40 19.54
CA PRO A 100 23.70 0.26 19.04
C PRO A 100 23.51 -1.05 19.80
N ASP A 101 23.27 -0.98 21.11
CA ASP A 101 23.15 -2.16 21.99
C ASP A 101 21.75 -2.79 21.96
N MET A 102 20.87 -2.31 21.09
CA MET A 102 19.48 -2.77 21.03
C MET A 102 19.31 -3.96 20.10
N GLU A 103 18.48 -4.92 20.50
CA GLU A 103 17.99 -5.96 19.62
C GLU A 103 16.81 -5.44 18.80
N VAL A 104 17.02 -5.33 17.48
CA VAL A 104 15.98 -4.93 16.53
C VAL A 104 15.79 -6.03 15.49
N ARG A 105 14.58 -6.56 15.38
CA ARG A 105 14.25 -7.68 14.49
C ARG A 105 13.31 -7.23 13.38
N ILE A 106 13.40 -7.87 12.22
CA ILE A 106 12.47 -7.66 11.12
C ILE A 106 11.68 -8.94 10.92
N VAL A 107 10.35 -8.82 10.87
CA VAL A 107 9.43 -9.89 10.48
C VAL A 107 8.84 -9.51 9.14
N ASP A 108 9.08 -10.35 8.13
CA ASP A 108 8.46 -10.22 6.81
C ASP A 108 7.20 -11.07 6.77
N LEU A 109 6.11 -10.50 6.29
CA LEU A 109 4.86 -11.21 6.07
C LEU A 109 4.52 -11.15 4.58
N VAL A 110 4.37 -12.33 3.98
CA VAL A 110 4.14 -12.54 2.55
C VAL A 110 2.87 -13.36 2.34
N PRO A 111 2.25 -13.30 1.14
CA PRO A 111 1.05 -14.07 0.88
C PRO A 111 1.35 -15.58 0.95
N ALA A 112 0.51 -16.31 1.67
CA ALA A 112 0.43 -17.75 1.57
C ALA A 112 0.00 -18.10 0.15
N ALA A 113 0.72 -19.01 -0.51
CA ALA A 113 0.47 -19.37 -1.90
C ALA A 113 -0.85 -20.16 -2.06
N GLU A 114 -1.97 -19.46 -2.09
CA GLU A 114 -3.29 -20.03 -2.34
C GLU A 114 -3.62 -19.96 -3.84
N ARG A 115 -3.79 -21.12 -4.48
CA ARG A 115 -3.87 -21.27 -5.95
C ARG A 115 -4.92 -20.37 -6.61
N GLU A 116 -6.05 -20.13 -5.96
CA GLU A 116 -7.16 -19.33 -6.49
C GLU A 116 -6.88 -17.82 -6.45
N ARG A 117 -6.06 -17.36 -5.49
CA ARG A 117 -5.68 -15.94 -5.33
C ARG A 117 -4.30 -15.61 -5.89
N LEU A 118 -3.57 -16.57 -6.47
CA LEU A 118 -2.22 -16.34 -6.99
C LEU A 118 -2.16 -15.20 -8.01
N GLU A 119 -3.12 -15.12 -8.93
CA GLU A 119 -3.10 -14.08 -9.97
C GLU A 119 -3.33 -12.68 -9.38
N GLU A 120 -4.29 -12.53 -8.46
CA GLU A 120 -4.58 -11.26 -7.80
C GLU A 120 -3.46 -10.84 -6.84
N LEU A 121 -2.94 -11.79 -6.05
CA LEU A 121 -1.84 -11.56 -5.11
C LEU A 121 -0.52 -11.30 -5.85
N GLU A 122 -0.31 -11.86 -7.04
CA GLU A 122 0.84 -11.50 -7.89
C GLU A 122 0.74 -10.06 -8.39
N ILE A 123 -0.48 -9.59 -8.73
CA ILE A 123 -0.69 -8.22 -9.19
C ILE A 123 -0.56 -7.22 -8.02
N ILE A 124 -1.21 -7.48 -6.89
CA ILE A 124 -1.25 -6.57 -5.75
C ILE A 124 0.02 -6.64 -4.90
N SER A 125 0.63 -7.83 -4.82
CA SER A 125 1.76 -8.15 -3.95
C SER A 125 1.58 -7.61 -2.52
N PRO A 126 0.61 -8.14 -1.75
CA PRO A 126 0.43 -7.76 -0.37
C PRO A 126 1.57 -8.33 0.46
N ARG A 127 2.57 -7.50 0.65
CA ARG A 127 3.69 -7.75 1.55
C ARG A 127 3.80 -6.59 2.50
N ILE A 128 4.22 -6.93 3.72
CA ILE A 128 4.51 -5.98 4.78
C ILE A 128 5.72 -6.49 5.55
N SER A 129 6.55 -5.57 6.01
CA SER A 129 7.69 -5.86 6.87
C SER A 129 7.54 -5.06 8.15
N ALA A 130 7.63 -5.73 9.29
CA ALA A 130 7.51 -5.12 10.60
C ALA A 130 8.87 -5.10 11.29
N ILE A 131 9.30 -3.93 11.76
CA ILE A 131 10.43 -3.81 12.68
C ILE A 131 9.91 -3.97 14.09
N LEU A 132 10.40 -4.97 14.82
CA LEU A 132 10.12 -5.20 16.25
C LEU A 132 11.29 -4.66 17.08
N TYR A 133 10.97 -3.84 18.08
CA TYR A 133 11.94 -3.19 18.97
C TYR A 133 11.29 -2.82 20.32
N PRO A 134 12.05 -2.66 21.41
CA PRO A 134 11.54 -2.19 22.70
C PRO A 134 10.80 -0.84 22.63
N ALA A 135 9.65 -0.75 23.32
CA ALA A 135 8.77 0.42 23.29
C ALA A 135 9.43 1.75 23.68
N GLU A 136 10.45 1.72 24.54
CA GLU A 136 11.23 2.89 24.96
C GLU A 136 11.89 3.65 23.80
N HIS A 137 12.16 2.98 22.68
CA HIS A 137 12.79 3.55 21.50
C HIS A 137 11.79 4.04 20.44
N PHE A 138 10.48 4.07 20.75
CA PHE A 138 9.45 4.57 19.84
C PHE A 138 9.77 5.95 19.27
N LYS A 139 10.34 6.87 20.07
CA LYS A 139 10.71 8.22 19.60
C LYS A 139 11.74 8.18 18.45
N ILE A 140 12.74 7.29 18.52
CA ILE A 140 13.77 7.14 17.49
C ILE A 140 13.16 6.55 16.22
N ALA A 141 12.40 5.45 16.36
CA ALA A 141 11.70 4.84 15.23
C ALA A 141 10.72 5.83 14.56
N LYS A 142 10.02 6.64 15.36
CA LYS A 142 9.08 7.65 14.89
C LYS A 142 9.75 8.78 14.11
N GLN A 143 10.98 9.16 14.45
CA GLN A 143 11.78 10.10 13.64
C GLN A 143 12.07 9.52 12.25
N TYR A 144 12.47 8.24 12.17
CA TYR A 144 12.65 7.60 10.87
C TYR A 144 11.35 7.62 10.05
N TRP A 145 10.23 7.23 10.65
CA TRP A 145 8.91 7.31 10.02
C TRP A 145 8.59 8.71 9.48
N GLN A 146 8.77 9.73 10.32
CA GLN A 146 8.45 11.13 10.00
C GLN A 146 9.32 11.68 8.87
N HIS A 147 10.63 11.43 8.90
CA HIS A 147 11.57 12.08 7.99
C HIS A 147 11.83 11.30 6.70
N SER A 148 11.79 9.97 6.74
CA SER A 148 11.94 9.14 5.54
C SER A 148 10.66 9.11 4.70
N GLY A 149 9.48 9.13 5.35
CA GLY A 149 8.20 8.90 4.69
C GLY A 149 8.02 7.47 4.14
N GLU A 150 8.82 6.51 4.59
CA GLU A 150 8.81 5.13 4.08
C GLU A 150 7.83 4.19 4.81
N GLY A 151 7.05 4.72 5.76
CA GLY A 151 6.03 3.96 6.47
C GLY A 151 4.95 3.39 5.56
N VAL A 152 4.24 2.36 6.04
CA VAL A 152 3.09 1.79 5.33
C VAL A 152 1.93 2.80 5.22
N SER A 153 1.16 2.74 4.13
CA SER A 153 -0.11 3.49 4.01
C SER A 153 -1.25 2.82 4.78
N SER A 154 -2.27 3.59 5.17
CA SER A 154 -3.48 3.08 5.85
C SER A 154 -4.19 2.01 5.01
N ARG A 155 -4.40 2.26 3.71
CA ARG A 155 -4.98 1.29 2.76
C ARG A 155 -4.22 -0.04 2.70
N ARG A 156 -2.88 0.01 2.61
CA ARG A 156 -2.06 -1.22 2.59
C ARG A 156 -2.14 -1.94 3.93
N ALA A 157 -2.12 -1.20 5.04
CA ALA A 157 -2.23 -1.79 6.37
C ALA A 157 -3.59 -2.45 6.59
N GLU A 158 -4.69 -1.84 6.14
CA GLU A 158 -6.03 -2.44 6.19
C GLU A 158 -6.08 -3.75 5.40
N TYR A 159 -5.68 -3.71 4.13
CA TYR A 159 -5.69 -4.90 3.26
C TYR A 159 -4.80 -6.03 3.83
N CYS A 160 -3.58 -5.70 4.28
CA CYS A 160 -2.69 -6.70 4.86
C CYS A 160 -3.18 -7.19 6.23
N SER A 161 -3.83 -6.34 7.03
CA SER A 161 -4.41 -6.71 8.32
C SER A 161 -5.53 -7.73 8.16
N GLN A 162 -6.37 -7.58 7.12
CA GLN A 162 -7.39 -8.57 6.79
C GLN A 162 -6.76 -9.91 6.43
N LEU A 163 -5.80 -9.92 5.49
CA LEU A 163 -5.11 -11.15 5.09
C LEU A 163 -4.36 -11.82 6.25
N PHE A 164 -3.78 -11.02 7.16
CA PHE A 164 -3.13 -11.53 8.36
C PHE A 164 -4.11 -12.19 9.34
N ARG A 165 -5.30 -11.60 9.53
CA ARG A 165 -6.38 -12.19 10.35
C ARG A 165 -6.93 -13.48 9.75
N GLU A 166 -7.03 -13.55 8.42
CA GLU A 166 -7.44 -14.75 7.68
C GLU A 166 -6.34 -15.83 7.63
N GLY A 167 -5.14 -15.55 8.16
CA GLY A 167 -4.01 -16.50 8.15
C GLY A 167 -3.34 -16.65 6.78
N LEU A 168 -3.62 -15.75 5.85
CA LEU A 168 -3.10 -15.75 4.48
C LEU A 168 -1.84 -14.90 4.34
N LEU A 169 -1.47 -14.13 5.35
CA LEU A 169 -0.22 -13.39 5.40
C LEU A 169 0.68 -14.02 6.46
N VAL A 170 1.74 -14.68 6.02
CA VAL A 170 2.57 -15.55 6.85
C VAL A 170 4.05 -15.25 6.69
N GLU A 171 4.86 -15.67 7.66
CA GLU A 171 6.30 -15.57 7.53
C GLU A 171 6.83 -16.50 6.44
N PRO A 172 7.78 -16.07 5.59
CA PRO A 172 8.37 -16.91 4.55
C PRO A 172 8.94 -18.25 5.08
N SER A 173 9.44 -18.25 6.32
CA SER A 173 9.95 -19.44 7.02
C SER A 173 8.90 -20.55 7.18
N THR A 174 7.62 -20.21 7.26
CA THR A 174 6.54 -21.18 7.41
C THR A 174 6.15 -21.85 6.08
N LEU A 175 6.47 -21.23 4.94
CA LEU A 175 6.14 -21.76 3.61
C LEU A 175 7.06 -22.89 3.17
N THR A 176 8.29 -22.94 3.70
CA THR A 176 9.28 -23.97 3.33
C THR A 176 8.93 -25.36 3.86
N ASP A 177 8.09 -25.46 4.89
CA ASP A 177 7.65 -26.74 5.46
C ASP A 177 6.49 -27.37 4.67
N SER A 178 5.76 -26.58 3.90
CA SER A 178 4.74 -27.06 2.97
C SER A 178 5.32 -27.20 1.57
N LYS A 179 6.16 -28.22 1.31
CA LYS A 179 6.45 -28.64 -0.07
C LYS A 179 5.13 -29.02 -0.74
N PRO A 180 4.66 -28.32 -1.80
CA PRO A 180 3.63 -28.86 -2.64
C PRO A 180 4.25 -30.05 -3.38
N GLN A 181 3.73 -31.26 -3.15
CA GLN A 181 3.98 -32.37 -4.06
C GLN A 181 3.43 -31.96 -5.43
N SER A 182 4.29 -31.44 -6.30
CA SER A 182 3.92 -31.24 -7.69
C SER A 182 3.70 -32.62 -8.32
N PRO A 183 2.52 -32.94 -8.89
CA PRO A 183 2.41 -34.08 -9.78
C PRO A 183 3.31 -33.78 -10.98
N ARG A 184 4.22 -34.70 -11.29
CA ARG A 184 5.10 -34.63 -12.46
C ARG A 184 4.22 -34.59 -13.72
N VAL A 185 4.05 -33.42 -14.33
CA VAL A 185 3.44 -33.33 -15.66
C VAL A 185 4.54 -33.56 -16.69
N CYS A 186 4.51 -34.75 -17.29
CA CYS A 186 5.33 -35.12 -18.44
C CYS A 186 5.12 -34.12 -19.58
N LYS A 187 6.17 -33.38 -19.96
CA LYS A 187 6.14 -32.45 -21.10
C LYS A 187 6.20 -33.23 -22.41
N GLY A 188 5.08 -33.32 -23.12
CA GLY A 188 5.02 -33.78 -24.52
C GLY A 188 5.49 -32.71 -25.52
N PRO A 189 5.74 -33.08 -26.80
CA PRO A 189 6.35 -32.19 -27.79
C PRO A 189 5.50 -30.95 -28.13
N ARG A 190 6.17 -29.79 -28.10
CA ARG A 190 5.67 -28.41 -28.29
C ARG A 190 4.93 -28.08 -29.60
N ARG A 191 4.69 -29.04 -30.49
CA ARG A 191 4.17 -28.81 -31.86
C ARG A 191 2.63 -28.72 -31.95
N TYR A 192 1.90 -29.10 -30.90
CA TYR A 192 0.42 -29.09 -30.89
C TYR A 192 -0.23 -27.97 -30.06
N GLN A 193 0.54 -27.05 -29.46
CA GLN A 193 -0.03 -25.90 -28.74
C GLN A 193 -0.35 -24.74 -29.70
N LYS A 194 -1.44 -24.86 -30.48
CA LYS A 194 -2.07 -23.70 -31.12
C LYS A 194 -3.06 -23.07 -30.13
N LYS A 195 -2.85 -21.79 -29.80
CA LYS A 195 -3.89 -20.95 -29.19
C LYS A 195 -4.87 -20.55 -30.30
N THR A 196 -6.04 -21.17 -30.34
CA THR A 196 -7.19 -20.64 -31.07
C THR A 196 -7.78 -19.50 -30.28
N SER A 197 -7.80 -18.31 -30.88
CA SER A 197 -8.60 -17.18 -30.45
C SER A 197 -10.06 -17.61 -30.36
N VAL A 198 -10.65 -17.50 -29.18
CA VAL A 198 -12.10 -17.47 -29.00
C VAL A 198 -12.42 -16.16 -28.31
N ASP A 199 -13.15 -15.32 -29.03
CA ASP A 199 -13.84 -14.16 -28.47
C ASP A 199 -14.72 -14.64 -27.31
N PHE A 200 -14.51 -14.09 -26.13
CA PHE A 200 -15.46 -14.17 -25.03
C PHE A 200 -16.17 -12.82 -24.93
N ASP A 201 -17.14 -12.64 -25.82
CA ASP A 201 -18.27 -11.76 -25.59
C ASP A 201 -19.37 -12.57 -24.90
N SER A 202 -19.43 -12.51 -23.56
CA SER A 202 -20.65 -12.68 -22.76
C SER A 202 -20.29 -12.82 -21.29
N MET A 203 -20.46 -11.73 -20.55
CA MET A 203 -21.11 -11.83 -19.24
C MET A 203 -22.00 -10.61 -19.07
N LYS A 204 -23.25 -10.74 -19.54
CA LYS A 204 -24.37 -9.96 -19.02
C LYS A 204 -24.53 -10.36 -17.54
N GLY A 205 -23.90 -9.60 -16.66
CA GLY A 205 -24.29 -9.52 -15.26
C GLY A 205 -25.51 -8.63 -15.14
N SER A 206 -26.61 -9.23 -14.71
CA SER A 206 -27.88 -8.63 -14.32
C SER A 206 -27.74 -7.26 -13.65
N THR A 207 -28.35 -6.25 -14.26
CA THR A 207 -28.60 -4.95 -13.64
C THR A 207 -29.76 -5.10 -12.66
N GLU A 208 -29.52 -5.76 -11.53
CA GLU A 208 -30.43 -5.73 -10.37
C GLU A 208 -29.69 -5.07 -9.21
N GLY A 209 -29.89 -3.76 -9.07
CA GLY A 209 -30.01 -3.06 -7.78
C GLY A 209 -29.03 -3.34 -6.65
N GLU A 210 -27.79 -3.78 -6.87
CA GLU A 210 -26.77 -3.75 -5.82
C GLU A 210 -26.43 -2.29 -5.55
N VAL A 211 -26.73 -1.84 -4.32
CA VAL A 211 -26.27 -0.55 -3.80
C VAL A 211 -24.75 -0.60 -3.81
N GLN A 212 -24.14 -0.08 -4.88
CA GLN A 212 -22.70 -0.02 -5.04
C GLN A 212 -22.14 0.75 -3.84
N ASP A 213 -21.19 0.13 -3.13
CA ASP A 213 -20.54 0.74 -1.98
C ASP A 213 -20.07 2.17 -2.36
N PRO A 214 -20.52 3.23 -1.64
CA PRO A 214 -20.19 4.60 -1.98
C PRO A 214 -18.69 4.85 -2.08
N VAL A 215 -17.88 4.17 -1.27
CA VAL A 215 -16.42 4.30 -1.30
C VAL A 215 -15.87 3.72 -2.59
N SER A 216 -16.24 2.47 -2.90
CA SER A 216 -15.86 1.80 -4.16
C SER A 216 -16.26 2.61 -5.39
N PHE A 217 -17.47 3.18 -5.41
CA PHE A 217 -17.94 4.03 -6.51
C PHE A 217 -17.06 5.27 -6.70
N VAL A 218 -16.69 5.95 -5.60
CA VAL A 218 -15.83 7.14 -5.66
C VAL A 218 -14.43 6.77 -6.13
N GLU A 219 -13.86 5.66 -5.64
CA GLU A 219 -12.53 5.22 -6.03
C GLU A 219 -12.44 4.82 -7.51
N GLU A 220 -13.44 4.10 -8.02
CA GLU A 220 -13.48 3.68 -9.42
C GLU A 220 -13.70 4.86 -10.38
N ARG A 221 -14.62 5.75 -10.05
CA ARG A 221 -15.01 6.85 -10.95
C ARG A 221 -14.05 8.05 -10.89
N PHE A 222 -13.54 8.37 -9.70
CA PHE A 222 -12.76 9.58 -9.45
C PHE A 222 -11.34 9.30 -8.94
N GLY A 223 -11.11 8.16 -8.28
CA GLY A 223 -9.81 7.78 -7.72
C GLY A 223 -8.79 7.24 -8.73
N ARG A 224 -9.20 6.98 -9.98
CA ARG A 224 -8.39 6.26 -11.00
C ARG A 224 -7.97 4.85 -10.54
N ASN A 225 -8.67 4.29 -9.57
CA ASN A 225 -8.48 2.90 -9.15
C ASN A 225 -9.34 2.03 -10.08
N LEU A 226 -8.73 1.11 -10.82
CA LEU A 226 -9.46 0.17 -11.68
C LEU A 226 -9.45 -1.21 -11.02
N ASN A 227 -10.55 -1.94 -11.18
CA ASN A 227 -10.62 -3.33 -10.76
C ASN A 227 -9.53 -4.17 -11.45
N LEU A 228 -8.96 -5.13 -10.72
CA LEU A 228 -7.88 -6.00 -11.21
C LEU A 228 -8.25 -6.79 -12.47
N THR A 229 -9.52 -7.11 -12.67
CA THR A 229 -10.04 -7.75 -13.89
C THR A 229 -9.73 -6.95 -15.15
N MET A 230 -9.61 -5.62 -15.05
CA MET A 230 -9.30 -4.74 -16.17
C MET A 230 -7.80 -4.60 -16.44
N THR A 231 -6.92 -5.21 -15.63
CA THR A 231 -5.45 -5.06 -15.72
C THR A 231 -4.93 -5.35 -17.13
N ASN A 232 -5.40 -6.41 -17.78
CA ASN A 232 -4.95 -6.78 -19.13
C ASN A 232 -5.39 -5.74 -20.17
N ASN A 233 -6.62 -5.26 -20.08
CA ASN A 233 -7.17 -4.23 -20.97
C ASN A 233 -6.45 -2.88 -20.76
N ALA A 234 -6.17 -2.51 -19.51
CA ALA A 234 -5.41 -1.30 -19.18
C ALA A 234 -3.97 -1.37 -19.72
N LYS A 235 -3.27 -2.50 -19.51
CA LYS A 235 -1.93 -2.75 -20.07
C LYS A 235 -1.94 -2.64 -21.60
N LEU A 236 -2.95 -3.22 -22.27
CA LEU A 236 -3.10 -3.14 -23.71
C LEU A 236 -3.33 -1.70 -24.19
N ALA A 237 -4.22 -0.95 -23.53
CA ALA A 237 -4.54 0.44 -23.86
C ALA A 237 -3.31 1.35 -23.71
N ILE A 238 -2.54 1.19 -22.62
CA ILE A 238 -1.28 1.92 -22.41
C ILE A 238 -0.27 1.59 -23.51
N ARG A 239 -0.09 0.29 -23.83
CA ARG A 239 0.82 -0.13 -24.91
C ARG A 239 0.42 0.47 -26.27
N ARG A 240 -0.87 0.45 -26.60
CA ARG A 240 -1.40 1.07 -27.83
C ARG A 240 -1.16 2.58 -27.85
N ARG A 241 -1.37 3.26 -26.73
CA ARG A 241 -1.11 4.70 -26.61
C ARG A 241 0.38 5.02 -26.79
N ILE A 242 1.27 4.29 -26.12
CA ILE A 242 2.72 4.46 -26.26
C ILE A 242 3.15 4.19 -27.72
N ALA A 243 2.68 3.09 -28.32
CA ALA A 243 2.97 2.76 -29.71
C ALA A 243 2.44 3.82 -30.69
N GLY A 244 1.23 4.34 -30.48
CA GLY A 244 0.64 5.41 -31.28
C GLY A 244 1.30 6.79 -31.08
N SER A 245 1.93 7.03 -29.93
CA SER A 245 2.78 8.20 -29.70
C SER A 245 4.18 8.03 -30.33
N LEU A 246 4.67 6.80 -30.45
CA LEU A 246 5.92 6.46 -31.16
C LEU A 246 5.78 6.51 -32.68
N THR A 247 4.56 6.54 -33.21
CA THR A 247 4.28 6.75 -34.63
C THR A 247 4.11 8.23 -34.99
N ALA A 248 4.43 9.17 -34.10
CA ALA A 248 4.63 10.56 -34.50
C ALA A 248 5.88 10.61 -35.39
N ASP A 249 5.65 10.87 -36.68
CA ASP A 249 6.57 10.70 -37.80
C ASP A 249 7.97 11.27 -37.56
N VAL A 250 8.91 10.40 -37.20
CA VAL A 250 10.32 10.55 -37.58
C VAL A 250 10.73 9.21 -38.17
N GLY A 251 11.10 9.20 -39.44
CA GLY A 251 11.45 7.99 -40.17
C GLY A 251 12.59 7.27 -39.45
N LEU A 252 12.47 5.94 -39.31
CA LEU A 252 13.45 5.06 -38.65
C LEU A 252 14.90 5.30 -39.14
N THR A 253 15.06 5.80 -40.37
CA THR A 253 16.33 6.14 -41.00
C THR A 253 17.01 7.39 -40.41
N GLU A 254 16.26 8.39 -39.94
CA GLU A 254 16.82 9.60 -39.30
C GLU A 254 17.27 9.33 -37.86
N ALA A 255 16.52 8.52 -37.11
CA ALA A 255 16.85 8.18 -35.72
C ALA A 255 18.16 7.37 -35.58
N MET A 256 18.55 6.60 -36.61
CA MET A 256 19.79 5.82 -36.60
C MET A 256 21.03 6.63 -37.01
N ALA A 257 20.86 7.74 -37.73
CA ALA A 257 21.98 8.59 -38.16
C ALA A 257 22.56 9.47 -37.04
N PHE A 258 21.76 9.80 -36.01
CA PHE A 258 22.23 10.58 -34.84
C PHE A 258 23.05 9.76 -33.83
N GLY A 259 23.15 8.43 -34.01
CA GLY A 259 23.84 7.54 -33.08
C GLY A 259 25.31 7.22 -33.42
N CYS A 260 25.81 7.63 -34.59
CA CYS A 260 27.15 7.25 -35.04
C CYS A 260 27.80 8.39 -35.85
N GLY A 261 28.50 9.31 -35.17
CA GLY A 261 29.18 10.42 -35.85
C GLY A 261 29.73 11.49 -34.91
N ALA A 262 30.50 11.08 -33.90
CA ALA A 262 31.34 12.01 -33.14
C ALA A 262 32.71 11.35 -32.85
N SER A 263 33.52 11.23 -33.88
CA SER A 263 34.98 11.16 -33.79
C SER A 263 35.57 11.37 -35.19
N ASP A 264 36.53 12.30 -35.26
CA ASP A 264 37.42 12.66 -36.37
C ASP A 264 36.88 13.69 -37.39
N ASN A 265 36.97 14.98 -37.04
CA ASN A 265 38.11 15.83 -37.41
C ASN A 265 38.10 17.15 -36.61
#